data_AF-A0A6A3TDS2-F1
#
_entry.id   AF-A0A6A3TDS2-F1
#
_cell.length_a   1.000
_cell.length_b   1.000
_cell.length_c   1.000
_cell.angle_alpha   90.00
_cell.angle_beta   90.00
_cell.angle_gamma   90.00
#
_symmetry.space_group_name_H-M   'P 1'
#
loop_
_entity.id
_entity.type
_entity.pdbx_description
1 polymer ?
#
loop_
_entity_poly.entity_id
_entity_poly.type
_entity_poly.pdbx_seq_one_letter_code
_entity_poly.pdbx_strand_id
1 'polypeptide(L)'
;MVTWYVNSFWNLYEFALCNAALLSGTEIVRVHEELVHADVLVVYLSIVAMTSSVIQERIPPSFAIFLFEIIHKHRLVFIRICPAVLREIVNYSNKVFRLEEAVVTPTLASMSPLGFGTAFQIPKKDGTFLAASFFPKISMLGIVAWYALMRKVYRHYYPESARQISVISTERSATERATATLKGNLTNFEISTGAELQTRFGIISDYKNYVYFKGMKFASADGVYCSGYVIVNGKHLMRAKDLPAVVMIKLLKTRFANVHVYEVAGNAVKDTAQLVLPEMFTWDELWRLNVTVLL
;
A
#
# COMPACT_ATOMS: atom_id res chain seq x y z
N MET A 1 9.75 9.11 4.30
CA MET A 1 10.79 8.47 5.14
C MET A 1 12.06 9.32 5.27
N VAL A 2 12.74 9.68 4.17
CA VAL A 2 13.98 10.49 4.23
C VAL A 2 13.76 11.84 4.92
N THR A 3 12.66 12.53 4.62
CA THR A 3 12.30 13.81 5.25
C THR A 3 12.15 13.70 6.77
N TRP A 4 11.58 12.60 7.27
CA TRP A 4 11.45 12.38 8.71
C TRP A 4 12.80 12.08 9.35
N TYR A 5 13.66 11.31 8.69
CA TYR A 5 15.01 11.05 9.20
C TYR A 5 15.85 12.33 9.30
N VAL A 6 15.82 13.18 8.26
CA VAL A 6 16.49 14.50 8.27
C VAL A 6 15.93 15.38 9.38
N ASN A 7 14.61 15.35 9.59
CA ASN A 7 13.95 16.08 10.68
C ASN A 7 14.07 15.37 12.04
N SER A 8 14.91 14.34 12.18
CA SER A 8 15.06 13.55 13.41
C SER A 8 13.72 13.05 13.99
N PHE A 9 12.72 12.79 13.16
CA PHE A 9 11.34 12.43 13.52
C PHE A 9 10.58 13.48 14.34
N TRP A 10 10.98 14.75 14.25
CA TRP A 10 10.33 15.85 14.96
C TRP A 10 8.85 16.03 14.57
N ASN A 11 8.52 15.97 13.28
CA ASN A 11 7.13 16.13 12.82
C ASN A 11 6.15 15.12 13.47
N LEU A 12 6.57 13.86 13.64
CA LEU A 12 5.76 12.84 14.33
C LEU A 12 5.62 13.12 15.82
N TYR A 13 6.70 13.61 16.43
CA TYR A 13 6.74 13.95 17.84
C TYR A 13 5.89 15.19 18.15
N GLU A 14 5.92 16.19 17.28
CA GLU A 14 5.08 17.39 17.32
C GLU A 14 3.59 17.04 17.18
N PHE A 15 3.24 16.15 16.25
CA PHE A 15 1.89 15.60 16.15
C PHE A 15 1.46 14.85 17.42
N ALA A 16 2.36 14.08 18.03
CA ALA A 16 2.08 13.38 19.29
C ALA A 16 1.83 14.36 20.44
N LEU A 17 2.60 15.44 20.53
CA LEU A 17 2.42 16.52 21.50
C LEU A 17 1.10 17.27 21.29
N CYS A 18 0.73 17.59 20.05
CA CYS A 18 -0.55 18.20 19.73
C CYS A 18 -1.73 17.35 20.23
N ASN A 19 -1.73 16.03 19.97
CA ASN A 19 -2.77 15.14 20.49
C ASN A 19 -2.74 15.05 22.02
N ALA A 20 -1.56 15.06 22.64
CA ALA A 20 -1.41 15.03 24.09
C ALA A 20 -1.94 16.30 24.76
N ALA A 21 -1.70 17.47 24.17
CA ALA A 21 -2.22 18.74 24.61
C ALA A 21 -3.76 18.76 24.56
N LEU A 22 -4.35 18.31 23.45
CA LEU A 22 -5.81 18.18 23.32
C LEU A 22 -6.43 17.21 24.34
N LEU A 23 -5.69 16.20 24.79
CA LEU A 23 -6.17 15.23 25.78
C LEU A 23 -5.99 15.70 27.23
N SER A 24 -4.92 16.44 27.51
CA SER A 24 -4.61 16.97 28.85
C SER A 24 -5.27 18.31 29.14
N GLY A 25 -5.72 19.03 28.10
CA GLY A 25 -6.28 20.38 28.22
C GLY A 25 -5.21 21.46 28.37
N THR A 26 -3.93 21.15 28.07
CA THR A 26 -2.83 22.12 28.06
C THR A 26 -2.79 22.90 26.74
N GLU A 27 -1.96 23.94 26.66
CA GLU A 27 -1.87 24.83 25.49
C GLU A 27 -1.60 24.06 24.18
N ILE A 28 -2.25 24.51 23.10
CA ILE A 28 -2.37 23.76 21.84
C ILE A 28 -1.11 23.97 20.98
N VAL A 29 -0.30 22.91 20.85
CA VAL A 29 0.73 22.82 19.80
C VAL A 29 0.02 22.71 18.45
N ARG A 30 0.19 23.70 17.57
CA ARG A 30 -0.45 23.71 16.24
C ARG A 30 0.38 22.92 15.23
N VAL A 31 -0.28 22.00 14.52
CA VAL A 31 0.35 21.17 13.48
C VAL A 31 -0.52 21.19 12.22
N HIS A 32 0.12 21.08 11.06
CA HIS A 32 -0.58 20.91 9.79
C HIS A 32 -1.08 19.46 9.67
N GLU A 33 -2.32 19.21 10.09
CA GLU A 33 -2.89 17.85 10.17
C GLU A 33 -2.88 17.12 8.82
N GLU A 34 -3.17 17.81 7.72
CA GLU A 34 -3.21 17.23 6.37
C GLU A 34 -1.86 16.66 5.92
N LEU A 35 -0.76 17.35 6.26
CA LEU A 35 0.58 16.91 5.87
C LEU A 35 0.99 15.66 6.65
N VAL A 36 0.66 15.62 7.95
CA VAL A 36 0.93 14.44 8.78
C VAL A 36 0.02 13.28 8.40
N HIS A 37 -1.23 13.54 8.04
CA HIS A 37 -2.17 12.52 7.55
C HIS A 37 -1.60 11.82 6.31
N ALA A 38 -1.24 12.59 5.28
CA ALA A 38 -0.70 12.06 4.04
C ALA A 38 0.58 11.24 4.27
N ASP A 39 1.53 11.77 5.04
CA ASP A 39 2.78 11.06 5.31
C ASP A 39 2.53 9.74 6.07
N VAL A 40 1.70 9.77 7.11
CA VAL A 40 1.41 8.59 7.93
C VAL A 40 0.62 7.54 7.14
N LEU A 41 -0.30 7.96 6.26
CA LEU A 41 -1.04 7.07 5.37
C LEU A 41 -0.08 6.32 4.43
N VAL A 42 0.88 7.02 3.81
CA VAL A 42 1.86 6.42 2.90
C VAL A 42 2.72 5.38 3.62
N VAL A 43 3.20 5.70 4.83
CA VAL A 43 3.95 4.77 5.67
C VAL A 43 3.10 3.56 6.05
N TYR A 44 1.85 3.78 6.45
CA TYR A 44 0.91 2.73 6.79
C TYR A 44 0.68 1.77 5.61
N LEU A 45 0.35 2.30 4.42
CA LEU A 45 0.15 1.47 3.22
C LEU A 45 1.41 0.68 2.85
N SER A 46 2.59 1.28 3.04
CA SER A 46 3.87 0.58 2.80
C SER A 46 4.05 -0.61 3.75
N ILE A 47 3.75 -0.43 5.04
CA ILE A 47 3.83 -1.52 6.04
C ILE A 47 2.78 -2.59 5.74
N VAL A 48 1.55 -2.21 5.39
CA VAL A 48 0.50 -3.16 5.03
C VAL A 48 0.87 -3.97 3.79
N ALA A 49 1.45 -3.34 2.77
CA ALA A 49 1.95 -4.05 1.59
C ALA A 49 3.06 -5.04 1.95
N MET A 50 3.98 -4.66 2.85
CA MET A 50 5.02 -5.56 3.34
C MET A 50 4.43 -6.75 4.13
N THR A 51 3.52 -6.49 5.07
CA THR A 51 2.84 -7.54 5.85
C THR A 51 2.06 -8.50 4.94
N SER A 52 1.37 -7.96 3.94
CA SER A 52 0.66 -8.72 2.92
C SER A 52 1.59 -9.62 2.10
N SER A 53 2.77 -9.11 1.72
CA SER A 53 3.79 -9.89 1.02
C SER A 53 4.37 -11.02 1.88
N VAL A 54 4.60 -10.78 3.17
CA VAL A 54 5.09 -11.79 4.12
C VAL A 54 4.04 -12.88 4.39
N ILE A 55 2.78 -12.49 4.61
CA ILE A 55 1.69 -13.44 4.87
C ILE A 55 1.28 -14.18 3.58
N GLN A 56 1.69 -13.67 2.41
CA GLN A 56 1.29 -14.16 1.10
C GLN A 56 -0.24 -14.10 0.92
N GLU A 57 -0.83 -12.95 1.28
CA GLU A 57 -2.27 -12.73 1.18
C GLU A 57 -2.60 -11.34 0.63
N ARG A 58 -3.58 -11.24 -0.27
CA ARG A 58 -3.98 -9.98 -0.92
C ARG A 58 -4.86 -9.15 0.00
N ILE A 59 -4.51 -7.90 0.24
CA ILE A 59 -5.32 -7.00 1.08
C ILE A 59 -6.02 -5.98 0.18
N PRO A 60 -7.37 -5.91 0.18
CA PRO A 60 -8.09 -4.91 -0.60
C PRO A 60 -7.66 -3.49 -0.19
N PRO A 61 -7.29 -2.62 -1.15
CA PRO A 61 -6.92 -1.24 -0.85
C PRO A 61 -8.02 -0.47 -0.12
N SER A 62 -9.29 -0.71 -0.51
CA SER A 62 -10.45 -0.10 0.12
C SER A 62 -10.53 -0.43 1.62
N PHE A 63 -10.28 -1.68 2.00
CA PHE A 63 -10.28 -2.10 3.41
C PHE A 63 -9.17 -1.39 4.19
N ALA A 64 -7.95 -1.35 3.65
CA ALA A 64 -6.81 -0.71 4.32
C ALA A 64 -7.02 0.80 4.51
N ILE A 65 -7.47 1.51 3.46
CA ILE A 65 -7.71 2.95 3.50
C ILE A 65 -8.90 3.27 4.42
N PHE A 66 -10.01 2.54 4.30
CA PHE A 66 -11.19 2.77 5.14
C PHE A 66 -10.90 2.58 6.63
N LEU A 67 -10.16 1.53 6.98
CA LEU A 67 -9.72 1.30 8.35
C LEU A 67 -8.83 2.45 8.84
N PHE A 68 -7.96 2.98 7.97
CA PHE A 68 -7.07 4.07 8.31
C PHE A 68 -7.86 5.32 8.67
N GLU A 69 -8.79 5.71 7.80
CA GLU A 69 -9.58 6.93 7.98
C GLU A 69 -10.42 6.87 9.26
N ILE A 70 -11.04 5.73 9.55
CA ILE A 70 -11.83 5.56 10.80
C ILE A 70 -10.93 5.76 12.03
N ILE A 71 -9.80 5.07 12.08
CA ILE A 71 -8.92 5.10 13.25
C ILE A 71 -8.23 6.46 13.37
N HIS A 72 -7.84 7.08 12.26
CA HIS A 72 -7.24 8.41 12.25
C HIS A 72 -8.23 9.47 12.73
N LYS A 73 -9.48 9.43 12.23
CA LYS A 73 -10.55 10.36 12.62
C LYS A 73 -10.94 10.21 14.09
N HIS A 74 -11.02 8.98 14.59
CA HIS A 74 -11.40 8.70 15.97
C HIS A 74 -10.21 8.45 16.92
N ARG A 75 -8.99 8.84 16.53
CA ARG A 75 -7.74 8.55 17.27
C ARG A 75 -7.78 8.90 18.75
N LEU A 76 -8.35 10.06 19.09
CA LEU A 76 -8.44 10.54 20.48
C LEU A 76 -9.42 9.71 21.31
N VAL A 77 -10.51 9.25 20.69
CA VAL A 77 -11.50 8.38 21.34
C VAL A 77 -10.86 7.03 21.67
N PHE A 78 -10.10 6.45 20.73
CA PHE A 78 -9.35 5.21 20.96
C PHE A 78 -8.36 5.33 22.12
N ILE A 79 -7.65 6.46 22.22
CA ILE A 79 -6.73 6.71 23.35
C ILE A 79 -7.51 6.79 24.67
N ARG A 80 -8.67 7.48 24.69
CA ARG A 80 -9.50 7.63 25.90
C ARG A 80 -10.08 6.31 26.42
N ILE A 81 -10.35 5.34 25.54
CA ILE A 81 -10.86 4.02 25.91
C ILE A 81 -9.82 3.24 26.74
N CYS A 82 -8.53 3.49 26.54
CA CYS A 82 -7.45 2.80 27.24
C CYS A 82 -6.88 3.69 28.36
N PRO A 83 -7.32 3.55 29.63
CA PRO A 83 -6.94 4.46 30.71
C PRO A 83 -5.43 4.42 31.02
N ALA A 84 -4.77 3.28 30.81
CA ALA A 84 -3.32 3.18 30.95
C ALA A 84 -2.58 4.05 29.92
N VAL A 85 -2.98 3.98 28.65
CA VAL A 85 -2.38 4.75 27.55
C VAL A 85 -2.67 6.25 27.74
N LEU A 86 -3.90 6.59 28.11
CA LEU A 86 -4.28 7.97 28.41
C LEU A 86 -3.43 8.57 29.53
N ARG A 87 -3.20 7.81 30.61
CA ARG A 87 -2.41 8.27 31.77
C ARG A 87 -0.98 8.59 31.37
N GLU A 88 -0.33 7.74 30.58
CA GLU A 88 1.04 7.98 30.09
C GLU A 88 1.12 9.26 29.24
N ILE A 89 0.17 9.44 28.32
CA ILE A 89 0.12 10.62 27.45
C ILE A 89 -0.11 11.90 28.25
N VAL A 90 -1.07 11.88 29.18
CA VAL A 90 -1.41 13.05 30.01
C VAL A 90 -0.29 13.37 30.99
N ASN A 91 0.33 12.37 31.62
CA ASN A 91 1.47 12.56 32.51
C ASN A 91 2.65 13.21 31.78
N TYR A 92 2.94 12.75 30.55
CA TYR A 92 3.98 13.33 29.73
C TYR A 92 3.66 14.78 29.35
N SER A 93 2.44 15.05 28.88
CA SER A 93 1.98 16.40 28.52
C SER A 93 2.09 17.37 29.70
N ASN A 94 1.59 16.97 30.88
CA ASN A 94 1.67 17.78 32.10
C ASN A 94 3.11 18.01 32.55
N LYS A 95 3.99 17.02 32.38
CA LYS A 95 5.41 17.17 32.69
C LYS A 95 6.07 18.18 31.77
N VAL A 96 5.77 18.15 30.47
CA VAL A 96 6.27 19.12 29.49
C VAL A 96 5.72 20.52 29.77
N PHE A 97 4.43 20.64 30.04
CA PHE A 97 3.79 21.92 30.38
C PHE A 97 4.39 22.56 31.63
N ARG A 98 4.70 21.77 32.67
CA ARG A 98 5.38 22.26 33.88
C ARG A 98 6.81 22.75 33.66
N LEU A 99 7.47 22.36 32.55
CA LEU A 99 8.80 22.89 32.22
C LEU A 99 8.75 24.30 31.66
N GLU A 100 7.58 24.72 31.16
CA GLU A 100 7.35 26.08 30.66
C GLU A 100 7.27 27.09 31.80
N GLU A 101 6.72 26.67 32.95
CA GLU A 101 6.49 27.51 34.11
C GLU A 101 7.82 28.01 34.70
N ALA A 102 8.04 29.32 34.63
CA ALA A 102 9.22 29.94 35.20
C ALA A 102 9.24 29.75 36.73
N VAL A 103 10.42 29.46 37.29
CA VAL A 103 10.60 29.46 38.76
C VAL A 103 10.55 30.90 39.25
N VAL A 104 9.37 31.35 39.70
CA VAL A 104 9.16 32.68 40.26
C VAL A 104 9.52 32.67 41.76
N THR A 105 10.34 33.62 42.20
CA THR A 105 10.64 33.79 43.63
C THR A 105 9.39 34.24 44.40
N PRO A 106 9.20 33.83 45.67
CA PRO A 106 8.00 34.18 46.44
C PRO A 106 7.75 35.69 46.51
N THR A 107 8.82 36.49 46.53
CA THR A 107 8.77 37.95 46.51
C THR A 107 8.19 38.48 45.20
N LEU A 108 8.62 37.95 44.05
CA LEU A 108 8.15 38.38 42.74
C LEU A 108 6.70 37.94 42.50
N ALA A 109 6.30 36.75 42.98
CA ALA A 109 4.92 36.28 42.92
C ALA A 109 3.95 37.18 43.71
N SER A 110 4.43 37.80 44.80
CA SER A 110 3.63 38.76 45.58
C SER A 110 3.46 40.12 44.91
N MET A 111 4.39 40.50 44.02
CA MET A 111 4.37 41.76 43.28
C MET A 111 3.64 41.64 41.94
N SER A 112 3.74 40.49 41.27
CA SER A 112 3.05 40.20 40.02
C SER A 112 2.59 38.74 40.01
N PRO A 113 1.28 38.47 40.18
CA PRO A 113 0.74 37.10 40.18
C PRO A 113 0.59 36.52 38.75
N LEU A 114 1.29 37.08 37.76
CA LEU A 114 1.26 36.59 36.39
C LEU A 114 2.16 35.36 36.26
N GLY A 115 1.65 34.30 35.65
CA GLY A 115 2.45 33.15 35.24
C GLY A 115 3.32 33.53 34.05
N PHE A 116 4.63 33.34 34.16
CA PHE A 116 5.58 33.60 33.08
C PHE A 116 5.98 32.27 32.44
N GLY A 117 5.72 32.14 31.13
CA GLY A 117 6.26 31.06 30.31
C GLY A 117 7.68 31.37 29.87
N THR A 118 8.58 30.40 29.96
CA THR A 118 9.96 30.53 29.47
C THR A 118 10.23 29.55 28.33
N ALA A 119 11.09 29.95 27.40
CA ALA A 119 11.55 29.02 26.37
C ALA A 119 12.40 27.93 27.03
N PHE A 120 12.00 26.67 26.86
CA PHE A 120 12.71 25.51 27.38
C PHE A 120 13.09 24.57 26.24
N GLN A 121 14.19 23.85 26.43
CA GLN A 121 14.54 22.76 25.53
C GLN A 121 13.76 21.51 25.93
N ILE A 122 13.02 20.93 24.98
CA ILE A 122 12.33 19.66 25.22
C ILE A 122 13.39 18.61 25.58
N PRO A 123 13.23 17.86 26.69
CA PRO A 123 14.15 16.80 27.07
C PRO A 123 14.18 15.70 26.02
N LYS A 124 15.09 14.73 26.17
CA LYS A 124 15.23 13.61 25.25
C LYS A 124 13.88 12.96 24.95
N LYS A 125 13.60 12.75 23.65
CA LYS A 125 12.35 12.16 23.15
C LYS A 125 12.04 10.85 23.88
N ASP A 126 10.88 10.78 24.50
CA ASP A 126 10.44 9.61 25.24
C ASP A 126 9.77 8.60 24.29
N GLY A 127 10.39 7.43 24.14
CA GLY A 127 9.88 6.37 23.26
C GLY A 127 8.57 5.76 23.77
N THR A 128 8.38 5.74 25.10
CA THR A 128 7.16 5.23 25.75
C THR A 128 5.97 6.13 25.44
N PHE A 129 6.17 7.44 25.54
CA PHE A 129 5.17 8.44 25.12
C PHE A 129 4.81 8.31 23.64
N LEU A 130 5.82 8.17 22.77
CA LEU A 130 5.58 8.05 21.34
C LEU A 130 4.79 6.77 21.01
N ALA A 131 5.16 5.63 21.60
CA ALA A 131 4.43 4.38 21.44
C ALA A 131 2.98 4.48 21.93
N ALA A 132 2.77 5.14 23.08
CA ALA A 132 1.44 5.39 23.63
C ALA A 132 0.60 6.29 22.71
N SER A 133 1.16 7.38 22.19
CA SER A 133 0.45 8.31 21.29
C SER A 133 0.08 7.66 19.95
N PHE A 134 0.94 6.78 19.43
CA PHE A 134 0.68 6.02 18.20
C PHE A 134 -0.07 4.70 18.43
N PHE A 135 -0.51 4.41 19.65
CA PHE A 135 -1.23 3.18 20.00
C PHE A 135 -2.41 2.85 19.06
N PRO A 136 -3.31 3.80 18.68
CA PRO A 136 -4.40 3.50 17.74
C PRO A 136 -3.90 3.03 16.37
N LYS A 137 -2.78 3.59 15.89
CA LYS A 137 -2.19 3.23 14.59
C LYS A 137 -1.43 1.89 14.66
N ILE A 138 -0.87 1.54 15.82
CA ILE A 138 -0.24 0.24 16.05
C ILE A 138 -1.31 -0.86 16.14
N SER A 139 -2.39 -0.63 16.89
CA SER A 139 -3.50 -1.58 17.00
C SER A 139 -4.16 -1.83 15.64
N MET A 140 -4.28 -0.78 14.82
CA MET A 140 -4.71 -0.88 13.43
C MET A 140 -3.87 -1.89 12.61
N LEU A 141 -2.54 -1.82 12.68
CA LEU A 141 -1.67 -2.77 11.99
C LEU A 141 -1.91 -4.20 12.46
N GLY A 142 -2.17 -4.38 13.77
CA GLY A 142 -2.59 -5.65 14.34
C GLY A 142 -3.90 -6.17 13.74
N ILE A 143 -4.91 -5.32 13.56
CA ILE A 143 -6.19 -5.69 12.93
C ILE A 143 -5.98 -6.14 11.49
N VAL A 144 -5.13 -5.46 10.72
CA VAL A 144 -4.81 -5.84 9.34
C VAL A 144 -4.09 -7.18 9.28
N ALA A 145 -3.10 -7.40 10.15
CA ALA A 145 -2.39 -8.68 10.24
C ALA A 145 -3.35 -9.82 10.63
N TRP A 146 -4.23 -9.58 11.61
CA TRP A 146 -5.28 -10.52 12.01
C TRP A 146 -6.22 -10.85 10.85
N TYR A 147 -6.70 -9.84 10.13
CA TYR A 147 -7.55 -10.02 8.96
C TYR A 147 -6.89 -10.85 7.86
N ALA A 148 -5.59 -10.61 7.61
CA ALA A 148 -4.81 -11.41 6.65
C ALA A 148 -4.67 -12.87 7.12
N LEU A 149 -4.38 -13.10 8.40
CA LEU A 149 -4.29 -14.45 8.98
C LEU A 149 -5.63 -15.19 8.91
N MET A 150 -6.74 -14.53 9.28
CA MET A 150 -8.08 -15.12 9.20
C MET A 150 -8.43 -15.52 7.77
N ARG A 151 -8.09 -14.70 6.77
CA ARG A 151 -8.32 -15.07 5.36
C ARG A 151 -7.43 -16.22 4.91
N LYS A 152 -6.18 -16.28 5.36
CA LYS A 152 -5.29 -17.41 5.08
C LYS A 152 -5.85 -18.71 5.63
N VAL A 153 -6.35 -18.67 6.86
CA VAL A 153 -7.02 -19.80 7.51
C VAL A 153 -8.30 -20.18 6.75
N TYR A 154 -9.11 -19.20 6.38
CA TYR A 154 -10.33 -19.44 5.60
C TYR A 154 -10.04 -20.11 4.26
N ARG A 155 -9.04 -19.65 3.50
CA ARG A 155 -8.61 -20.26 2.23
C ARG A 155 -8.03 -21.67 2.41
N HIS A 156 -7.41 -21.94 3.56
CA HIS A 156 -6.93 -23.27 3.88
C HIS A 156 -8.08 -24.27 4.07
N TYR A 157 -9.17 -23.87 4.74
CA TYR A 157 -10.35 -24.72 4.95
C TYR A 157 -11.30 -24.79 3.75
N TYR A 158 -11.43 -23.70 3.00
CA TYR A 158 -12.26 -23.59 1.81
C TYR A 158 -11.39 -23.24 0.60
N PRO A 159 -10.59 -24.20 0.10
CA PRO A 159 -9.81 -23.97 -1.11
C PRO A 159 -10.76 -23.61 -2.25
N GLU A 160 -10.42 -22.58 -3.02
CA GLU A 160 -11.16 -22.26 -4.24
C GLU A 160 -11.20 -23.51 -5.11
N SER A 161 -12.41 -23.94 -5.48
CA SER A 161 -12.59 -25.06 -6.38
C SER A 161 -12.03 -24.65 -7.75
N ALA A 162 -10.77 -25.01 -7.99
CA ALA A 162 -10.30 -25.24 -9.34
C ALA A 162 -11.28 -26.27 -9.90
N ARG A 163 -12.22 -25.81 -10.74
CA ARG A 163 -13.19 -26.67 -11.42
C ARG A 163 -12.35 -27.57 -12.31
N GLN A 164 -11.89 -28.70 -11.76
CA GLN A 164 -11.14 -29.70 -12.47
C GLN A 164 -12.09 -30.25 -13.52
N ILE A 165 -11.91 -29.82 -14.76
CA ILE A 165 -12.53 -30.48 -15.88
C ILE A 165 -11.71 -31.75 -16.09
N SER A 166 -12.28 -32.87 -15.68
CA SER A 166 -11.91 -34.20 -16.14
C SER A 166 -12.20 -34.29 -17.64
N VAL A 167 -11.35 -33.68 -18.47
CA VAL A 167 -11.31 -34.02 -19.90
C VAL A 167 -10.64 -35.38 -19.99
N ILE A 168 -11.47 -36.42 -19.92
CA ILE A 168 -11.14 -37.75 -20.43
C ILE A 168 -10.80 -37.56 -21.91
N SER A 169 -9.51 -37.43 -22.21
CA SER A 169 -8.99 -37.55 -23.56
C SER A 169 -7.83 -38.54 -23.53
N THR A 170 -8.05 -39.59 -24.30
CA THR A 170 -7.29 -40.82 -24.45
C THR A 170 -5.82 -40.54 -24.77
N GLU A 171 -4.94 -41.29 -24.12
CA GLU A 171 -3.52 -41.51 -24.48
C GLU A 171 -2.68 -40.27 -24.86
N ARG A 172 -2.16 -39.59 -23.83
CA ARG A 172 -0.94 -38.78 -23.94
C ARG A 172 0.06 -39.16 -22.86
N SER A 173 1.34 -39.15 -23.22
CA SER A 173 2.51 -39.53 -22.41
C SER A 173 2.50 -38.82 -21.04
N ALA A 174 3.03 -39.47 -20.00
CA ALA A 174 3.11 -38.92 -18.65
C ALA A 174 3.82 -37.54 -18.59
N THR A 175 4.79 -37.31 -19.49
CA THR A 175 5.49 -36.03 -19.64
C THR A 175 4.58 -34.95 -20.25
N GLU A 176 3.78 -35.32 -21.26
CA GLU A 176 2.79 -34.42 -21.86
C GLU A 176 1.66 -34.06 -20.89
N ARG A 177 1.24 -35.01 -20.04
CA ARG A 177 0.27 -34.76 -18.95
C ARG A 177 0.83 -33.78 -17.93
N ALA A 178 2.10 -33.89 -17.53
CA ALA A 178 2.75 -32.96 -16.60
C ALA A 178 2.90 -31.54 -17.20
N THR A 179 3.23 -31.44 -18.50
CA THR A 179 3.24 -30.14 -19.19
C THR A 179 1.85 -29.60 -19.44
N ALA A 180 0.84 -30.45 -19.68
CA ALA A 180 -0.56 -30.04 -19.87
C ALA A 180 -1.25 -29.67 -18.56
N THR A 181 -0.86 -30.25 -17.42
CA THR A 181 -1.32 -29.80 -16.09
C THR A 181 -0.65 -28.50 -15.68
N LEU A 182 0.65 -28.31 -15.99
CA LEU A 182 1.35 -27.04 -15.79
C LEU A 182 0.77 -25.93 -16.70
N LYS A 183 0.55 -26.23 -17.98
CA LYS A 183 -0.06 -25.35 -18.99
C LYS A 183 -1.58 -25.19 -18.80
N GLY A 184 -2.24 -26.11 -18.11
CA GLY A 184 -3.64 -26.00 -17.69
C GLY A 184 -3.82 -25.12 -16.46
N ASN A 185 -2.78 -25.02 -15.62
CA ASN A 185 -2.76 -24.12 -14.47
C ASN A 185 -2.43 -22.67 -14.85
N LEU A 186 -1.62 -22.44 -15.89
CA LEU A 186 -1.19 -21.11 -16.34
C LEU A 186 -1.93 -20.66 -17.59
N THR A 187 -2.32 -19.38 -17.63
CA THR A 187 -2.90 -18.75 -18.83
C THR A 187 -1.85 -18.50 -19.90
N ASN A 188 -2.25 -18.40 -21.17
CA ASN A 188 -1.34 -18.01 -22.25
C ASN A 188 -0.62 -16.68 -21.93
N PHE A 189 -1.31 -15.73 -21.27
CA PHE A 189 -0.70 -14.49 -20.78
C PHE A 189 0.45 -14.74 -19.79
N GLU A 190 0.25 -15.61 -18.79
CA GLU A 190 1.27 -15.93 -17.80
C GLU A 190 2.48 -16.65 -18.42
N ILE A 191 2.23 -17.50 -19.42
CA ILE A 191 3.28 -18.20 -20.16
C ILE A 191 4.10 -17.23 -21.00
N SER A 192 3.45 -16.33 -21.74
CA SER A 192 4.14 -15.39 -22.64
C SER A 192 4.88 -14.28 -21.88
N THR A 193 4.32 -13.81 -20.76
CA THR A 193 4.90 -12.66 -20.02
C THR A 193 5.72 -13.06 -18.80
N GLY A 194 5.60 -14.31 -18.34
CA GLY A 194 6.17 -14.79 -17.07
C GLY A 194 5.54 -14.15 -15.83
N ALA A 195 4.48 -13.36 -15.97
CA ALA A 195 3.86 -12.64 -14.87
C ALA A 195 2.69 -13.41 -14.28
N GLU A 196 2.93 -14.11 -13.17
CA GLU A 196 1.90 -14.87 -12.46
C GLU A 196 0.78 -13.93 -11.95
N LEU A 197 -0.46 -14.25 -12.30
CA LEU A 197 -1.64 -13.45 -11.96
C LEU A 197 -2.20 -13.82 -10.59
N GLN A 198 -2.02 -15.06 -10.11
CA GLN A 198 -2.58 -15.56 -8.86
C GLN A 198 -1.66 -15.36 -7.64
N THR A 199 -0.34 -15.43 -7.82
CA THR A 199 0.66 -15.40 -6.73
C THR A 199 1.16 -14.00 -6.39
N ARG A 200 0.52 -12.94 -6.90
CA ARG A 200 0.81 -11.58 -6.44
C ARG A 200 0.17 -11.32 -5.08
N PHE A 201 1.03 -10.82 -4.19
CA PHE A 201 0.69 -10.40 -2.84
C PHE A 201 0.94 -8.91 -2.71
N GLY A 202 0.20 -8.26 -1.82
CA GLY A 202 0.24 -6.82 -1.61
C GLY A 202 -1.15 -6.23 -1.43
N ILE A 203 -1.20 -4.90 -1.50
CA ILE A 203 -2.45 -4.14 -1.49
C ILE A 203 -3.08 -4.23 -2.89
N ILE A 204 -3.83 -5.29 -3.12
CA ILE A 204 -4.45 -5.64 -4.39
C ILE A 204 -5.87 -6.08 -4.08
N SER A 205 -6.84 -5.59 -4.85
CA SER A 205 -8.24 -6.00 -4.70
C SER A 205 -8.43 -7.45 -5.18
N ASP A 206 -9.31 -8.19 -4.50
CA ASP A 206 -9.67 -9.56 -4.87
C ASP A 206 -10.59 -9.51 -6.11
N TYR A 207 -9.98 -9.50 -7.29
CA TYR A 207 -10.68 -9.67 -8.57
C TYR A 207 -10.58 -11.12 -9.06
N LYS A 208 -11.54 -11.53 -9.90
CA LYS A 208 -11.41 -12.76 -10.66
C LYS A 208 -10.31 -12.58 -11.70
N ASN A 209 -9.11 -13.08 -11.38
CA ASN A 209 -7.96 -13.00 -12.28
C ASN A 209 -8.16 -13.82 -13.57
N TYR A 210 -9.10 -14.76 -13.56
CA TYR A 210 -9.32 -15.70 -14.65
C TYR A 210 -10.79 -15.80 -15.05
N VAL A 211 -11.02 -15.99 -16.35
CA VAL A 211 -12.32 -16.33 -16.92
C VAL A 211 -12.21 -17.68 -17.62
N TYR A 212 -13.18 -18.55 -17.42
CA TYR A 212 -13.21 -19.87 -18.05
C TYR A 212 -14.18 -19.84 -19.23
N PHE A 213 -13.67 -20.00 -20.45
CA PHE A 213 -14.48 -20.14 -21.66
C PHE A 213 -14.25 -21.52 -22.28
N LYS A 214 -15.35 -22.26 -22.51
CA LYS A 214 -15.33 -23.57 -23.16
C LYS A 214 -14.28 -24.54 -22.58
N GLY A 215 -14.05 -24.46 -21.27
CA GLY A 215 -13.11 -25.31 -20.54
C GLY A 215 -11.64 -24.89 -20.59
N MET A 216 -11.30 -23.74 -21.19
CA MET A 216 -9.96 -23.15 -21.14
C MET A 216 -9.90 -21.96 -20.17
N LYS A 217 -8.75 -21.78 -19.52
CA LYS A 217 -8.48 -20.70 -18.55
C LYS A 217 -7.88 -19.49 -19.28
N PHE A 218 -8.58 -18.37 -19.26
CA PHE A 218 -8.14 -17.09 -19.85
C PHE A 218 -7.83 -16.08 -18.76
N ALA A 219 -6.90 -15.17 -19.03
CA ALA A 219 -6.61 -14.06 -18.14
C ALA A 219 -7.74 -13.02 -18.25
N SER A 220 -8.33 -12.65 -17.12
CA SER A 220 -9.28 -11.54 -17.09
C SER A 220 -8.57 -10.23 -17.40
N ALA A 221 -9.27 -9.30 -18.06
CA ALA A 221 -8.79 -7.94 -18.30
C ALA A 221 -8.29 -7.29 -17.00
N ASP A 222 -9.08 -7.37 -15.93
CA ASP A 222 -8.72 -6.83 -14.62
C ASP A 222 -7.45 -7.46 -14.06
N GLY A 223 -7.23 -8.76 -14.30
CA GLY A 223 -6.02 -9.47 -13.92
C GLY A 223 -4.79 -8.92 -14.64
N VAL A 224 -4.89 -8.69 -15.95
CA VAL A 224 -3.81 -8.12 -16.78
C VAL A 224 -3.45 -6.71 -16.32
N TYR A 225 -4.44 -5.84 -16.11
CA TYR A 225 -4.21 -4.46 -15.66
C TYR A 225 -3.66 -4.39 -14.24
N CYS A 226 -4.22 -5.18 -13.31
CA CYS A 226 -3.72 -5.24 -11.94
C CYS A 226 -2.32 -5.87 -11.84
N SER A 227 -1.90 -6.66 -12.83
CA SER A 227 -0.52 -7.15 -12.95
C SER A 227 0.47 -6.06 -13.43
N GLY A 228 -0.03 -4.86 -13.74
CA GLY A 228 0.77 -3.74 -14.20
C GLY A 228 1.09 -3.82 -15.69
N TYR A 229 0.25 -4.47 -16.48
CA TYR A 229 0.32 -4.47 -17.94
C TYR A 229 -0.84 -3.67 -18.53
N VAL A 230 -0.61 -3.02 -19.66
CA VAL A 230 -1.62 -2.25 -20.37
C VAL A 230 -1.58 -2.63 -21.85
N ILE A 231 -2.75 -2.72 -22.46
CA ILE A 231 -2.91 -2.99 -23.89
C ILE A 231 -3.05 -1.66 -24.62
N VAL A 232 -2.17 -1.44 -25.58
CA VAL A 232 -2.11 -0.25 -26.42
C VAL A 232 -2.65 -0.57 -27.80
N ASN A 233 -3.65 0.21 -28.21
CA ASN A 233 -4.35 0.07 -29.49
C ASN A 233 -4.87 -1.37 -29.77
N GLY A 234 -5.12 -2.18 -28.73
CA GLY A 234 -5.54 -3.59 -28.88
C GLY A 234 -4.49 -4.53 -29.49
N LYS A 235 -3.27 -4.05 -29.76
CA LYS A 235 -2.23 -4.78 -30.51
C LYS A 235 -0.95 -5.02 -29.73
N HIS A 236 -0.66 -4.16 -28.75
CA HIS A 236 0.61 -4.18 -28.04
C HIS A 236 0.39 -4.23 -26.54
N LEU A 237 0.89 -5.26 -25.89
CA LEU A 237 0.87 -5.42 -24.45
C LEU A 237 2.20 -4.94 -23.88
N MET A 238 2.17 -3.93 -23.03
CA MET A 238 3.35 -3.37 -22.39
C MET A 238 3.20 -3.26 -20.88
N ARG A 239 4.29 -3.17 -20.14
CA ARG A 239 4.24 -2.86 -18.70
C ARG A 239 3.92 -1.39 -18.49
N ALA A 240 3.00 -1.11 -17.58
CA ALA A 240 2.59 0.25 -17.21
C ALA A 240 3.77 1.11 -16.73
N LYS A 241 4.72 0.52 -16.00
CA LYS A 241 5.92 1.21 -15.51
C LYS A 241 6.86 1.67 -16.64
N ASP A 242 6.81 1.02 -17.79
CA ASP A 242 7.69 1.31 -18.93
C ASP A 242 7.05 2.35 -19.87
N LEU A 243 5.76 2.69 -19.68
CA LEU A 243 5.01 3.65 -20.49
C LEU A 243 5.64 5.06 -20.50
N PRO A 244 6.08 5.64 -19.36
CA PRO A 244 6.80 6.92 -19.38
C PRO A 244 8.11 6.85 -20.17
N ALA A 245 8.80 5.70 -20.12
CA ALA A 245 10.03 5.50 -20.89
C ALA A 245 9.74 5.45 -22.39
N VAL A 246 8.66 4.78 -22.81
CA VAL A 246 8.20 4.77 -24.21
C VAL A 246 7.85 6.18 -24.71
N VAL A 247 7.15 6.97 -23.90
CA VAL A 247 6.81 8.37 -24.22
C VAL A 247 8.08 9.20 -24.41
N MET A 248 9.07 9.05 -23.53
CA MET A 248 10.35 9.74 -23.66
C MET A 248 11.16 9.27 -24.87
N ILE A 249 11.15 7.97 -25.21
CA ILE A 249 11.81 7.44 -26.41
C ILE A 249 11.18 8.05 -27.66
N LYS A 250 9.85 8.22 -27.67
CA LYS A 250 9.13 8.88 -28.76
C LYS A 250 9.46 10.36 -28.87
N LEU A 251 9.51 11.06 -27.75
CA LEU A 251 9.77 12.51 -27.67
C LEU A 251 11.21 12.84 -28.11
N LEU A 252 12.18 12.11 -27.58
CA LEU A 252 13.61 12.34 -27.83
C LEU A 252 14.08 11.71 -29.14
N LYS A 253 13.28 10.83 -29.75
CA LYS A 253 13.65 9.98 -30.90
C LYS A 253 14.93 9.17 -30.68
N THR A 254 15.33 8.96 -29.42
CA THR A 254 16.52 8.23 -29.02
C THR A 254 16.14 7.11 -28.06
N ARG A 255 16.76 5.94 -28.26
CA ARG A 255 16.56 4.78 -27.40
C ARG A 255 17.49 4.89 -26.20
N PHE A 256 17.00 5.46 -25.10
CA PHE A 256 17.74 5.52 -23.85
C PHE A 256 17.44 4.35 -22.90
N ALA A 257 16.36 3.57 -23.15
CA ALA A 257 15.97 2.42 -22.35
C ALA A 257 15.56 1.22 -23.22
N ASN A 258 15.84 0.00 -22.73
CA ASN A 258 15.45 -1.24 -23.38
C ASN A 258 14.07 -1.69 -22.90
N VAL A 259 13.03 -1.12 -23.52
CA VAL A 259 11.63 -1.47 -23.22
C VAL A 259 11.18 -2.60 -24.15
N HIS A 260 10.52 -3.60 -23.58
CA HIS A 260 10.01 -4.77 -24.29
C HIS A 260 8.48 -4.76 -24.30
N VAL A 261 7.90 -5.09 -25.44
CA VAL A 261 6.46 -5.10 -25.72
C VAL A 261 6.10 -6.42 -26.35
N TYR A 262 4.95 -6.98 -25.98
CA TYR A 262 4.43 -8.20 -26.57
C TYR A 262 3.35 -7.86 -27.58
N GLU A 263 3.36 -8.54 -28.73
CA GLU A 263 2.30 -8.38 -29.72
C GLU A 263 1.08 -9.22 -29.30
N VAL A 264 -0.10 -8.64 -29.39
CA VAL A 264 -1.38 -9.28 -29.12
C VAL A 264 -1.97 -9.70 -30.47
N ALA A 265 -2.10 -11.00 -30.69
CA ALA A 265 -2.70 -11.58 -31.88
C ALA A 265 -4.11 -12.10 -31.54
N GLY A 266 -5.12 -11.27 -31.81
CA GLY A 266 -6.49 -11.57 -31.39
C GLY A 266 -6.59 -11.61 -29.87
N ASN A 267 -6.80 -12.81 -29.32
CA ASN A 267 -6.99 -13.01 -27.88
C ASN A 267 -5.78 -13.66 -27.19
N ALA A 268 -4.71 -13.95 -27.93
CA ALA A 268 -3.48 -14.51 -27.40
C ALA A 268 -2.33 -13.51 -27.47
N VAL A 269 -1.45 -13.55 -26.47
CA VAL A 269 -0.19 -12.80 -26.46
C VAL A 269 0.85 -13.67 -27.18
N LYS A 270 1.63 -13.07 -28.10
CA LYS A 270 2.76 -13.77 -28.70
C LYS A 270 3.89 -13.91 -27.67
N ASP A 271 4.55 -15.07 -27.67
CA ASP A 271 5.66 -15.36 -26.76
C ASP A 271 6.93 -14.54 -27.06
N THR A 272 7.01 -13.92 -28.23
CA THR A 272 8.17 -13.10 -28.65
C THR A 272 8.02 -11.66 -28.19
N ALA A 273 8.86 -11.24 -27.25
CA ALA A 273 9.00 -9.84 -26.88
C ALA A 273 9.71 -9.05 -27.99
N GLN A 274 9.07 -7.98 -28.45
CA GLN A 274 9.63 -7.00 -29.38
C GLN A 274 10.18 -5.81 -28.62
N LEU A 275 11.29 -5.27 -29.08
CA LEU A 275 11.88 -4.10 -28.46
C LEU A 275 11.29 -2.81 -29.05
N VAL A 276 10.97 -1.86 -28.18
CA VAL A 276 10.35 -0.58 -28.59
C VAL A 276 11.33 0.26 -29.38
N LEU A 277 10.88 0.65 -30.57
CA LEU A 277 11.55 1.61 -31.44
C LEU A 277 10.81 2.95 -31.41
N PRO A 278 11.49 4.10 -31.61
CA PRO A 278 10.85 5.42 -31.64
C PRO A 278 9.71 5.55 -32.67
N GLU A 279 9.75 4.75 -33.72
CA GLU A 279 8.77 4.76 -34.82
C GLU A 279 7.60 3.80 -34.59
N MET A 280 7.67 2.93 -33.57
CA MET A 280 6.72 1.84 -33.35
C MET A 280 5.31 2.31 -33.00
N PHE A 281 5.16 3.43 -32.28
CA PHE A 281 3.86 3.94 -31.84
C PHE A 281 3.58 5.35 -32.37
N THR A 282 2.34 5.60 -32.79
CA THR A 282 1.85 6.96 -33.02
C THR A 282 1.36 7.59 -31.71
N TRP A 283 1.28 8.93 -31.65
CA TRP A 283 0.79 9.64 -30.45
C TRP A 283 -0.66 9.27 -30.13
N ASP A 284 -1.50 9.12 -31.16
CA ASP A 284 -2.89 8.69 -31.00
C ASP A 284 -2.99 7.26 -30.44
N GLU A 285 -2.09 6.37 -30.83
CA GLU A 285 -2.05 5.01 -30.30
C GLU A 285 -1.62 4.96 -28.84
N LEU A 286 -0.63 5.77 -28.44
CA LEU A 286 -0.20 5.86 -27.04
C LEU A 286 -1.31 6.40 -26.12
N TRP A 287 -2.19 7.26 -26.66
CA TRP A 287 -3.32 7.81 -25.92
C TRP A 287 -4.49 6.81 -25.80
N ARG A 288 -4.65 5.90 -26.78
CA ARG A 288 -5.67 4.86 -26.79
C ARG A 288 -5.23 3.63 -26.00
N LEU A 289 -5.23 3.78 -24.68
CA LEU A 289 -5.12 2.65 -23.74
C LEU A 289 -6.48 1.94 -23.70
N ASN A 290 -6.57 0.80 -24.39
CA ASN A 290 -7.83 0.08 -24.54
C ASN A 290 -7.99 -0.91 -23.40
N VAL A 291 -9.12 -0.83 -22.69
CA VAL A 291 -9.56 -1.84 -21.70
C VAL A 291 -10.28 -2.96 -22.45
N THR A 292 -9.55 -3.72 -23.27
CA THR A 292 -10.12 -4.87 -24.00
C THR A 292 -9.78 -6.18 -23.31
N VAL A 293 -10.75 -7.08 -23.21
CA VAL A 293 -10.56 -8.43 -22.67
C VAL A 293 -9.81 -9.28 -23.71
N LEU A 294 -8.71 -9.92 -23.28
CA LEU A 294 -8.08 -11.00 -24.04
C LEU A 294 -8.96 -12.26 -23.84
N LEU A 295 -9.90 -12.47 -24.76
CA LEU A 295 -11.05 -13.37 -24.57
C LEU A 295 -10.83 -14.82 -25.01
#